data_AF-N2BCH6-F1
#
_entry.id   AF-N2BCH6-F1
#
_cell.length_a   1.000
_cell.length_b   1.000
_cell.length_c   1.000
_cell.angle_alpha   90.00
_cell.angle_beta   90.00
_cell.angle_gamma   90.00
#
_symmetry.space_group_name_H-M   'P 1'
#
loop_
_entity.id
_entity.type
_entity.pdbx_description
1 polymer ?
#
loop_
_entity_poly.entity_id
_entity_poly.type
_entity_poly.pdbx_seq_one_letter_code
_entity_poly.pdbx_strand_id
1 'polypeptide(L)'
;MQFIRDMSIGKKISFLLTTALVLGMCVLYMVVSSKLENSMQYEAQKTLIANAIQDARDVENYFNVAGGNLEAITKAIHADWEEGTSSLSDNSLMHFLGYIVDYDPAMITTFAQIKHPSFSRSRRANANLYNANGNLEFALIDTNNNEYDTGIEIAKQGVIKMPDGRSIFEGMPDIKEAYTQKDMILTKPYRILYNNMETSVVGVIFPIVSNNDEVVGVLGTLIDMDSLSKVVFNPKHALYAHAERFLINRYNALTLYPDTKKLGESLEAVMDSKAAQEITALQYDPDAGARENTKVIEIESKSGAKGLASVFKFEIWDNVVWTMVSFAPYDEVLEELYLVRYAIIVTVLVLTIFIILITIGYAKFYLQSDIEKIYVGLENFFAFLDYKTNKVDSIAIHKKR
;
A
#
# COMPACT_ATOMS: atom_id res chain seq x y z
N MET A 1 24.09 24.47 44.57
CA MET A 1 23.52 25.70 45.18
C MET A 1 24.54 26.75 45.61
N GLN A 2 25.83 26.44 45.84
CA GLN A 2 26.86 27.47 46.10
C GLN A 2 27.09 28.42 44.91
N PHE A 3 27.07 27.91 43.67
CA PHE A 3 27.34 28.69 42.46
C PHE A 3 26.38 29.88 42.23
N ILE A 4 25.10 29.74 42.61
CA ILE A 4 24.09 30.81 42.47
C ILE A 4 24.25 31.86 43.59
N ARG A 5 24.84 31.49 44.74
CA ARG A 5 25.01 32.41 45.87
C ARG A 5 26.06 33.49 45.58
N ASP A 6 27.09 33.16 44.82
CA ASP A 6 28.25 34.02 44.54
C ASP A 6 28.07 34.94 43.32
N MET A 7 26.95 34.82 42.59
CA MET A 7 26.64 35.67 41.43
C MET A 7 26.14 37.06 41.87
N SER A 8 26.43 38.11 41.09
CA SER A 8 25.80 39.43 41.30
C SER A 8 24.28 39.36 41.09
N ILE A 9 23.52 40.25 41.73
CA ILE A 9 22.04 40.26 41.71
C ILE A 9 21.48 40.22 40.27
N GLY A 10 22.05 41.02 39.36
CA GLY A 10 21.65 41.02 37.95
C GLY A 10 21.88 39.68 37.24
N LYS A 11 22.99 38.99 37.54
CA LYS A 11 23.28 37.66 37.00
C LYS A 11 22.32 36.59 37.55
N LYS A 12 21.92 36.67 38.83
CA LYS A 12 20.93 35.74 39.43
C LYS A 12 19.56 35.88 38.77
N ILE A 13 19.08 37.12 38.59
CA ILE A 13 17.80 37.41 37.93
C ILE A 13 17.84 36.91 36.48
N SER A 14 18.91 37.23 35.74
CA SER A 14 19.07 36.77 34.36
C SER A 14 19.08 35.23 34.28
N PHE A 15 19.78 34.55 35.18
CA PHE A 15 19.87 33.10 35.18
C PHE A 15 18.52 32.42 35.45
N LEU A 16 17.76 32.92 36.44
CA LEU A 16 16.42 32.41 36.74
C LEU A 16 15.46 32.60 35.56
N LEU A 17 15.49 33.79 34.95
CA LEU A 17 14.65 34.10 33.79
C LEU A 17 14.97 33.18 32.60
N THR A 18 16.25 33.04 32.25
CA THR A 18 16.68 32.16 31.16
C THR A 18 16.30 30.70 31.44
N THR A 19 16.47 30.22 32.68
CA THR A 19 16.11 28.84 33.04
C THR A 19 14.62 28.58 32.89
N ALA A 20 13.78 29.48 33.40
CA ALA A 20 12.32 29.36 33.26
C ALA A 20 11.89 29.35 31.79
N LEU A 21 12.54 30.17 30.95
CA LEU A 21 12.22 30.30 29.54
C LEU A 21 12.63 29.07 28.73
N VAL A 22 13.83 28.53 29.00
CA VAL A 22 14.30 27.28 28.40
C VAL A 22 13.39 26.12 28.77
N LEU A 23 12.99 26.00 30.05
CA LEU A 23 12.04 24.97 30.48
C LEU A 23 10.70 25.08 29.75
N GLY A 24 10.15 26.29 29.63
CA GLY A 24 8.92 26.54 28.89
C GLY A 24 9.02 26.14 27.41
N MET A 25 10.16 26.46 26.77
CA MET A 25 10.44 26.07 25.39
C MET A 25 10.58 24.55 25.21
N CYS A 26 11.22 23.85 26.16
CA CYS A 26 11.32 22.39 26.13
C CYS A 26 9.94 21.73 26.21
N VAL A 27 9.06 22.20 27.11
CA VAL A 27 7.68 21.68 27.21
C VAL A 27 6.91 21.94 25.93
N LEU A 28 7.00 23.15 25.37
CA LEU A 28 6.32 23.50 24.13
C LEU A 28 6.82 22.64 22.95
N TYR A 29 8.13 22.41 22.85
CA TYR A 29 8.73 21.51 21.86
C TYR A 29 8.15 20.10 21.97
N MET A 30 8.09 19.52 23.17
CA MET A 30 7.54 18.18 23.37
C MET A 30 6.08 18.09 22.94
N VAL A 31 5.25 19.07 23.32
CA VAL A 31 3.82 19.10 22.98
C VAL A 31 3.61 19.24 21.47
N VAL A 32 4.30 20.18 20.83
CA VAL A 32 4.18 20.41 19.39
C VAL A 32 4.70 19.21 18.60
N SER A 33 5.86 18.67 19.00
CA SER A 33 6.46 17.49 18.36
C SER A 33 5.54 16.27 18.43
N SER A 34 4.96 16.00 19.60
CA SER A 34 4.03 14.86 19.76
C SER A 34 2.74 15.06 18.95
N LYS A 35 2.18 16.29 18.92
CA LYS A 35 1.00 16.58 18.10
C LYS A 35 1.27 16.44 16.60
N LEU A 36 2.41 16.92 16.13
CA LEU A 36 2.81 16.79 14.73
C LEU A 36 3.03 15.33 14.35
N GLU A 37 3.73 14.56 15.18
CA GLU A 37 3.95 13.13 14.96
C GLU A 37 2.63 12.36 14.82
N ASN A 38 1.72 12.54 15.79
CA ASN A 38 0.40 11.91 15.75
C ASN A 38 -0.41 12.33 14.51
N SER A 39 -0.33 13.62 14.14
CA SER A 39 -1.03 14.12 12.95
C SER A 39 -0.47 13.53 11.66
N MET A 40 0.85 13.41 11.54
CA MET A 40 1.51 12.86 10.36
C MET A 40 1.25 11.36 10.23
N GLN A 41 1.34 10.61 11.33
CA GLN A 41 0.97 9.20 11.34
C GLN A 41 -0.50 9.02 10.94
N TYR A 42 -1.41 9.83 11.47
CA TYR A 42 -2.82 9.77 11.13
C TYR A 42 -3.11 10.04 9.63
N GLU A 43 -2.46 11.04 9.05
CA GLU A 43 -2.60 11.31 7.61
C GLU A 43 -1.93 10.21 6.77
N ALA A 44 -0.78 9.68 7.18
CA ALA A 44 -0.16 8.54 6.51
C ALA A 44 -1.05 7.29 6.54
N GLN A 45 -1.70 7.00 7.67
CA GLN A 45 -2.67 5.91 7.77
C GLN A 45 -3.79 6.07 6.73
N LYS A 46 -4.41 7.25 6.64
CA LYS A 46 -5.45 7.52 5.62
C LYS A 46 -4.95 7.34 4.20
N THR A 47 -3.75 7.86 3.91
CA THR A 47 -3.16 7.76 2.57
C THR A 47 -2.86 6.31 2.20
N LEU A 48 -2.31 5.52 3.13
CA LEU A 48 -2.06 4.09 2.92
C LEU A 48 -3.36 3.30 2.70
N ILE A 49 -4.42 3.62 3.46
CA ILE A 49 -5.76 3.03 3.26
C ILE A 49 -6.29 3.37 1.87
N ALA A 50 -6.28 4.66 1.51
CA ALA A 50 -6.78 5.12 0.21
C ALA A 50 -6.01 4.47 -0.95
N ASN A 51 -4.69 4.33 -0.81
CA ASN A 51 -3.85 3.70 -1.81
C ASN A 51 -4.10 2.20 -1.94
N ALA A 52 -4.24 1.47 -0.81
CA ALA A 52 -4.60 0.05 -0.85
C ALA A 52 -5.98 -0.19 -1.47
N ILE A 53 -6.96 0.68 -1.20
CA ILE A 53 -8.29 0.63 -1.82
C ILE A 53 -8.21 0.91 -3.33
N GLN A 54 -7.44 1.92 -3.74
CA GLN A 54 -7.28 2.26 -5.16
C GLN A 54 -6.60 1.12 -5.92
N ASP A 55 -5.47 0.62 -5.41
CA ASP A 55 -4.75 -0.50 -6.01
C ASP A 55 -5.64 -1.75 -6.09
N ALA A 56 -6.46 -2.03 -5.06
CA ALA A 56 -7.41 -3.14 -5.08
C ALA A 56 -8.50 -2.97 -6.15
N ARG A 57 -9.07 -1.77 -6.30
CA ARG A 57 -10.06 -1.47 -7.35
C ARG A 57 -9.49 -1.63 -8.74
N ASP A 58 -8.25 -1.22 -8.95
CA ASP A 58 -7.58 -1.41 -10.23
C ASP A 58 -7.49 -2.90 -10.56
N VAL A 59 -7.14 -3.74 -9.58
CA VAL A 59 -7.16 -5.21 -9.73
C VAL A 59 -8.57 -5.75 -9.97
N GLU A 60 -9.56 -5.38 -9.15
CA GLU A 60 -10.96 -5.80 -9.32
C GLU A 60 -11.47 -5.52 -10.74
N ASN A 61 -11.16 -4.35 -11.31
CA ASN A 61 -11.59 -3.99 -12.66
C ASN A 61 -11.08 -4.98 -13.72
N TYR A 62 -9.81 -5.39 -13.66
CA TYR A 62 -9.25 -6.39 -14.59
C TYR A 62 -9.95 -7.75 -14.47
N PHE A 63 -10.18 -8.20 -13.24
CA PHE A 63 -10.83 -9.50 -13.01
C PHE A 63 -12.33 -9.46 -13.33
N ASN A 64 -13.02 -8.33 -13.15
CA ASN A 64 -14.43 -8.14 -13.49
C ASN A 64 -14.68 -8.21 -15.00
N VAL A 65 -13.79 -7.63 -15.81
CA VAL A 65 -13.89 -7.71 -17.28
C VAL A 65 -13.72 -9.16 -17.75
N ALA A 66 -12.73 -9.88 -17.21
CA ALA A 66 -12.52 -11.29 -17.52
C ALA A 66 -13.65 -12.19 -17.04
N GLY A 67 -13.95 -12.14 -15.75
CA GLY A 67 -14.86 -13.05 -15.09
C GLY A 67 -16.31 -12.83 -15.50
N GLY A 68 -16.74 -11.57 -15.66
CA GLY A 68 -18.15 -11.26 -15.95
C GLY A 68 -18.58 -11.78 -17.32
N ASN A 69 -17.68 -11.70 -18.31
CA ASN A 69 -17.94 -12.25 -19.63
C ASN A 69 -17.95 -13.79 -19.63
N LEU A 70 -17.02 -14.43 -18.91
CA LEU A 70 -16.98 -15.89 -18.80
C LEU A 70 -18.22 -16.43 -18.09
N GLU A 71 -18.64 -15.79 -16.99
CA GLU A 71 -19.84 -16.16 -16.25
C GLU A 71 -21.12 -16.00 -17.09
N ALA A 72 -21.21 -14.92 -17.87
CA ALA A 72 -22.34 -14.71 -18.78
C ALA A 72 -22.44 -15.84 -19.82
N ILE A 73 -21.31 -16.30 -20.37
CA ILE A 73 -21.27 -17.40 -21.33
C ILE A 73 -21.66 -18.72 -20.64
N THR A 74 -21.13 -19.04 -19.46
CA THR A 74 -21.49 -20.30 -18.76
C THR A 74 -22.96 -20.34 -18.40
N LYS A 75 -23.54 -19.21 -17.93
CA LYS A 75 -24.98 -19.07 -17.68
C LYS A 75 -25.83 -19.22 -18.94
N ALA A 76 -25.39 -18.66 -20.06
CA ALA A 76 -26.08 -18.82 -21.35
C ALA A 76 -26.09 -20.28 -21.82
N ILE A 77 -24.95 -20.99 -21.71
CA ILE A 77 -24.87 -22.42 -22.03
C ILE A 77 -25.83 -23.23 -21.15
N HIS A 78 -25.89 -22.92 -19.86
CA HIS A 78 -26.79 -23.58 -18.93
C HIS A 78 -28.26 -23.36 -19.30
N ALA A 79 -28.65 -22.11 -19.58
CA ALA A 79 -30.01 -21.77 -19.99
C ALA A 79 -30.43 -22.46 -21.31
N ASP A 80 -29.55 -22.53 -22.31
CA ASP A 80 -29.80 -23.24 -23.57
C ASP A 80 -30.14 -24.72 -23.33
N TRP A 81 -29.41 -25.35 -22.40
CA TRP A 81 -29.69 -26.74 -22.05
C TRP A 81 -31.00 -26.89 -21.28
N GLU A 82 -31.32 -26.01 -20.34
CA GLU A 82 -32.60 -26.05 -19.58
C GLU A 82 -33.82 -25.89 -20.49
N GLU A 83 -33.76 -24.97 -21.45
CA GLU A 83 -34.86 -24.68 -22.38
C GLU A 83 -35.00 -25.73 -23.51
N GLY A 84 -34.02 -26.64 -23.65
CA GLY A 84 -33.99 -27.64 -24.72
C GLY A 84 -33.85 -27.02 -26.11
N THR A 85 -33.26 -25.82 -26.20
CA THR A 85 -32.98 -25.14 -27.46
C THR A 85 -31.77 -25.80 -28.16
N SER A 86 -31.52 -25.41 -29.41
CA SER A 86 -30.29 -25.82 -30.10
C SER A 86 -29.12 -25.28 -29.30
N SER A 87 -28.29 -26.16 -28.73
CA SER A 87 -27.12 -25.78 -27.95
C SER A 87 -26.22 -24.81 -28.71
N LEU A 88 -25.67 -23.81 -28.01
CA LEU A 88 -24.57 -22.98 -28.48
C LEU A 88 -23.55 -23.80 -29.29
N SER A 89 -23.25 -23.36 -30.52
CA SER A 89 -22.29 -24.06 -31.37
C SER A 89 -20.85 -23.88 -30.88
N ASP A 90 -19.99 -24.86 -31.20
CA ASP A 90 -18.54 -24.81 -30.95
C ASP A 90 -17.88 -23.56 -31.54
N ASN A 91 -18.26 -23.19 -32.77
CA ASN A 91 -17.77 -21.96 -33.42
C ASN A 91 -18.28 -20.69 -32.71
N SER A 92 -19.53 -20.66 -32.26
CA SER A 92 -20.07 -19.51 -31.53
C SER A 92 -19.35 -19.31 -30.21
N LEU A 93 -19.10 -20.40 -29.47
CA LEU A 93 -18.31 -20.35 -28.23
C LEU A 93 -16.89 -19.86 -28.51
N MET A 94 -16.24 -20.37 -29.56
CA MET A 94 -14.92 -19.91 -29.99
C MET A 94 -14.92 -18.40 -30.28
N HIS A 95 -15.92 -17.87 -30.99
CA HIS A 95 -16.00 -16.43 -31.26
C HIS A 95 -16.21 -15.61 -29.99
N PHE A 96 -17.09 -16.02 -29.08
CA PHE A 96 -17.29 -15.31 -27.81
C PHE A 96 -16.04 -15.27 -26.95
N LEU A 97 -15.33 -16.39 -26.82
CA LEU A 97 -14.05 -16.44 -26.10
C LEU A 97 -12.96 -15.65 -26.83
N GLY A 98 -13.00 -15.61 -28.17
CA GLY A 98 -12.13 -14.78 -28.99
C GLY A 98 -12.28 -13.31 -28.68
N TYR A 99 -13.51 -12.80 -28.62
CA TYR A 99 -13.77 -11.40 -28.27
C TYR A 99 -13.27 -11.02 -26.88
N ILE A 100 -13.31 -11.95 -25.91
CA ILE A 100 -12.81 -11.68 -24.56
C ILE A 100 -11.28 -11.47 -24.56
N VAL A 101 -10.53 -12.36 -25.22
CA VAL A 101 -9.05 -12.25 -25.25
C VAL A 101 -8.57 -11.08 -26.11
N ASP A 102 -9.32 -10.71 -27.14
CA ASP A 102 -9.08 -9.52 -27.98
C ASP A 102 -9.28 -8.20 -27.23
N TYR A 103 -10.28 -8.17 -26.34
CA TYR A 103 -10.70 -6.93 -25.68
C TYR A 103 -9.69 -6.40 -24.66
N ASP A 104 -8.98 -7.27 -23.95
CA ASP A 104 -8.04 -6.88 -22.90
C ASP A 104 -6.65 -7.47 -23.15
N PRO A 105 -5.64 -6.63 -23.48
CA PRO A 105 -4.26 -7.08 -23.66
C PRO A 105 -3.63 -7.75 -22.44
N ALA A 106 -4.20 -7.60 -21.24
CA ALA A 106 -3.76 -8.32 -20.05
C ALA A 106 -4.21 -9.79 -20.04
N MET A 107 -5.12 -10.21 -20.92
CA MET A 107 -5.49 -11.61 -21.07
C MET A 107 -4.56 -12.30 -22.07
N ILE A 108 -3.81 -13.29 -21.59
CA ILE A 108 -2.91 -14.07 -22.45
C ILE A 108 -3.70 -15.04 -23.32
N THR A 109 -4.73 -15.65 -22.73
CA THR A 109 -5.54 -16.64 -23.42
C THR A 109 -6.89 -16.83 -22.76
N THR A 110 -7.91 -17.09 -23.56
CA THR A 110 -9.14 -17.74 -23.12
C THR A 110 -9.13 -19.20 -23.53
N PHE A 111 -9.75 -20.08 -22.74
CA PHE A 111 -9.75 -21.51 -23.01
C PHE A 111 -11.08 -22.16 -22.66
N ALA A 112 -11.34 -23.30 -23.29
CA ALA A 112 -12.47 -24.16 -23.01
C ALA A 112 -12.04 -25.62 -22.98
N GLN A 113 -12.60 -26.39 -22.04
CA GLN A 113 -12.56 -27.86 -22.06
C GLN A 113 -13.96 -28.38 -21.70
N ILE A 114 -14.66 -29.01 -22.64
CA ILE A 114 -16.05 -29.44 -22.46
C ILE A 114 -16.21 -30.90 -22.91
N LYS A 115 -16.80 -31.72 -22.03
CA LYS A 115 -17.04 -33.17 -22.20
C LYS A 115 -18.52 -33.50 -22.45
N HIS A 116 -19.38 -32.48 -22.57
CA HIS A 116 -20.81 -32.66 -22.82
C HIS A 116 -21.09 -33.07 -24.28
N PRO A 117 -22.00 -34.03 -24.54
CA PRO A 117 -22.30 -34.50 -25.90
C PRO A 117 -22.77 -33.42 -26.89
N SER A 118 -23.39 -32.34 -26.39
CA SER A 118 -23.82 -31.20 -27.24
C SER A 118 -22.64 -30.49 -27.93
N PHE A 119 -21.45 -30.59 -27.35
CA PHE A 119 -20.21 -30.03 -27.89
C PHE A 119 -19.36 -31.08 -28.59
N SER A 120 -19.88 -32.28 -28.89
CA SER A 120 -19.13 -33.34 -29.57
C SER A 120 -18.79 -33.00 -31.03
N ARG A 121 -17.69 -33.57 -31.52
CA ARG A 121 -17.16 -33.27 -32.86
C ARG A 121 -18.16 -33.63 -33.96
N SER A 122 -18.74 -32.61 -34.60
CA SER A 122 -19.55 -32.80 -35.81
C SER A 122 -18.69 -32.97 -37.06
N ARG A 123 -19.24 -33.53 -38.15
CA ARG A 123 -18.51 -33.68 -39.44
C ARG A 123 -18.04 -32.35 -40.04
N ARG A 124 -18.65 -31.22 -39.66
CA ARG A 124 -18.33 -29.87 -40.16
C ARG A 124 -17.54 -29.04 -39.15
N ALA A 125 -17.27 -29.58 -37.97
CA ALA A 125 -16.57 -28.89 -36.90
C ALA A 125 -15.09 -28.68 -37.25
N ASN A 126 -14.52 -27.58 -36.79
CA ASN A 126 -13.09 -27.32 -36.92
C ASN A 126 -12.32 -28.34 -36.06
N ALA A 127 -11.53 -29.20 -36.72
CA ALA A 127 -10.81 -30.29 -36.04
C ALA A 127 -9.85 -29.81 -34.94
N ASN A 128 -9.37 -28.56 -35.02
CA ASN A 128 -8.44 -27.98 -34.07
C ASN A 128 -9.08 -27.57 -32.73
N LEU A 129 -10.41 -27.60 -32.63
CA LEU A 129 -11.13 -27.33 -31.38
C LEU A 129 -11.23 -28.55 -30.46
N TYR A 130 -10.77 -29.71 -30.91
CA TYR A 130 -11.00 -30.99 -30.25
C TYR A 130 -9.70 -31.70 -29.90
N ASN A 131 -9.63 -32.26 -28.71
CA ASN A 131 -8.52 -33.13 -28.33
C ASN A 131 -8.62 -34.52 -29.01
N ALA A 132 -7.61 -35.36 -28.77
CA ALA A 132 -7.52 -36.71 -29.34
C ALA A 132 -8.70 -37.63 -28.96
N ASN A 133 -9.38 -37.34 -27.85
CA ASN A 133 -10.55 -38.10 -27.39
C ASN A 133 -11.87 -37.59 -27.99
N GLY A 134 -11.83 -36.54 -28.82
CA GLY A 134 -13.02 -35.95 -29.44
C GLY A 134 -13.83 -35.02 -28.53
N ASN A 135 -13.28 -34.66 -27.36
CA ASN A 135 -13.86 -33.64 -26.49
C ASN A 135 -13.41 -32.25 -26.95
N LEU A 136 -14.27 -31.25 -26.75
CA LEU A 136 -13.92 -29.86 -27.04
C LEU A 136 -12.81 -29.44 -26.07
N GLU A 137 -11.67 -28.99 -26.60
CA GLU A 137 -10.52 -28.56 -25.83
C GLU A 137 -9.65 -27.63 -26.70
N PHE A 138 -9.64 -26.35 -26.38
CA PHE A 138 -8.84 -25.36 -27.11
C PHE A 138 -8.53 -24.14 -26.24
N ALA A 139 -7.47 -23.44 -26.62
CA ALA A 139 -7.08 -22.15 -26.08
C ALA A 139 -6.96 -21.15 -27.24
N LEU A 140 -7.42 -19.92 -27.04
CA LEU A 140 -7.37 -18.82 -28.00
C LEU A 140 -6.37 -17.78 -27.53
N ILE A 141 -5.64 -17.20 -28.47
CA ILE A 141 -4.72 -16.10 -28.22
C ILE A 141 -5.04 -14.97 -29.17
N ASP A 142 -4.72 -13.76 -28.74
CA ASP A 142 -4.59 -12.62 -29.63
C ASP A 142 -3.12 -12.49 -30.09
N THR A 143 -2.93 -12.44 -31.41
CA THR A 143 -1.63 -12.22 -32.06
C THR A 143 -1.42 -10.77 -32.51
N ASN A 144 -2.45 -9.91 -32.37
CA ASN A 144 -2.42 -8.50 -32.75
C ASN A 144 -3.10 -7.60 -31.69
N ASN A 145 -2.46 -7.46 -30.53
CA ASN A 145 -2.94 -6.64 -29.41
C ASN A 145 -3.09 -5.12 -29.70
N ASN A 146 -2.86 -4.66 -30.93
CA ASN A 146 -3.00 -3.26 -31.32
C ASN A 146 -4.29 -2.97 -32.11
N GLU A 147 -4.98 -4.00 -32.62
CA GLU A 147 -6.19 -3.85 -33.43
C GLU A 147 -7.25 -4.85 -32.98
N TYR A 148 -8.32 -4.32 -32.39
CA TYR A 148 -9.50 -5.12 -32.03
C TYR A 148 -10.13 -5.78 -33.26
N ASP A 149 -10.81 -6.89 -33.02
CA ASP A 149 -11.52 -7.75 -33.97
C ASP A 149 -10.60 -8.44 -35.00
N THR A 150 -9.29 -8.50 -34.72
CA THR A 150 -8.29 -9.18 -35.57
C THR A 150 -7.34 -10.03 -34.74
N GLY A 151 -6.48 -10.84 -35.37
CA GLY A 151 -5.39 -11.52 -34.65
C GLY A 151 -5.78 -12.74 -33.80
N ILE A 152 -7.05 -13.07 -33.67
CA ILE A 152 -7.51 -14.22 -32.86
C ILE A 152 -7.20 -15.55 -33.54
N GLU A 153 -6.35 -16.35 -32.88
CA GLU A 153 -5.96 -17.69 -33.35
C GLU A 153 -6.15 -18.75 -32.26
N ILE A 154 -6.40 -19.99 -32.69
CA ILE A 154 -6.27 -21.16 -31.79
C ILE A 154 -4.79 -21.37 -31.50
N ALA A 155 -4.43 -21.36 -30.22
CA ALA A 155 -3.07 -21.54 -29.76
C ALA A 155 -2.50 -22.87 -30.29
N LYS A 156 -1.46 -22.78 -31.12
CA LYS A 156 -0.74 -23.96 -31.60
C LYS A 156 -0.02 -24.64 -30.44
N GLN A 157 0.19 -25.96 -30.58
CA GLN A 157 0.90 -26.73 -29.56
C GLN A 157 2.28 -26.09 -29.26
N GLY A 158 2.51 -25.80 -27.99
CA GLY A 158 3.76 -25.22 -27.51
C GLY A 158 3.83 -23.69 -27.48
N VAL A 159 2.81 -22.97 -27.99
CA VAL A 159 2.70 -21.51 -27.87
C VAL A 159 2.41 -21.10 -26.43
N ILE A 160 1.51 -21.83 -25.77
CA ILE A 160 1.20 -21.71 -24.34
C ILE A 160 1.42 -23.08 -23.71
N LYS A 161 2.30 -23.14 -22.71
CA LYS A 161 2.63 -24.37 -21.99
C LYS A 161 3.16 -24.07 -20.60
N MET A 162 3.15 -25.07 -19.74
CA MET A 162 3.89 -25.04 -18.50
C MET A 162 5.41 -25.06 -18.77
N PRO A 163 6.25 -24.60 -17.84
CA PRO A 163 7.71 -24.67 -17.96
C PRO A 163 8.26 -26.10 -18.15
N ASP A 164 7.55 -27.10 -17.64
CA ASP A 164 7.88 -28.53 -17.82
C ASP A 164 7.44 -29.11 -19.18
N GLY A 165 6.83 -28.29 -20.04
CA GLY A 165 6.40 -28.66 -21.39
C GLY A 165 4.96 -29.17 -21.51
N ARG A 166 4.26 -29.42 -20.40
CA ARG A 166 2.84 -29.83 -20.42
C ARG A 166 1.93 -28.72 -20.92
N SER A 167 0.77 -29.09 -21.48
CA SER A 167 -0.28 -28.11 -21.79
C SER A 167 -0.84 -27.49 -20.50
N ILE A 168 -1.53 -26.35 -20.59
CA ILE A 168 -2.21 -25.75 -19.43
C ILE A 168 -3.27 -26.68 -18.84
N PHE A 169 -3.99 -27.43 -19.69
CA PHE A 169 -5.02 -28.40 -19.28
C PHE A 169 -4.46 -29.59 -18.48
N GLU A 170 -3.25 -30.02 -18.79
CA GLU A 170 -2.56 -31.10 -18.06
C GLU A 170 -1.79 -30.58 -16.84
N GLY A 171 -1.30 -29.35 -16.97
CA GLY A 171 -0.35 -28.68 -16.10
C GLY A 171 -0.93 -28.03 -14.87
N MET A 172 -2.13 -27.46 -14.99
CA MET A 172 -2.82 -26.70 -13.95
C MET A 172 -3.83 -27.61 -13.21
N PRO A 173 -3.57 -27.99 -11.95
CA PRO A 173 -4.49 -28.79 -11.15
C PRO A 173 -5.87 -28.14 -10.97
N ASP A 174 -5.93 -26.81 -10.92
CA ASP A 174 -7.15 -26.04 -10.74
C ASP A 174 -8.19 -26.28 -11.86
N ILE A 175 -7.74 -26.57 -13.09
CA ILE A 175 -8.64 -26.97 -14.20
C ILE A 175 -9.32 -28.31 -13.90
N LYS A 176 -8.62 -29.24 -13.24
CA LYS A 176 -9.21 -30.52 -12.83
C LYS A 176 -10.10 -30.34 -11.61
N GLU A 177 -9.68 -29.50 -10.67
CA GLU A 177 -10.44 -29.14 -9.47
C GLU A 177 -11.80 -28.51 -9.84
N ALA A 178 -11.85 -27.70 -10.90
CA ALA A 178 -13.08 -27.12 -11.45
C ALA A 178 -14.15 -28.14 -11.83
N TYR A 179 -13.81 -29.39 -12.13
CA TYR A 179 -14.81 -30.44 -12.37
C TYR A 179 -15.43 -31.00 -11.08
N THR A 180 -14.92 -30.62 -9.90
CA THR A 180 -15.38 -31.11 -8.60
C THR A 180 -16.17 -30.09 -7.79
N GLN A 181 -16.16 -28.82 -8.21
CA GLN A 181 -16.87 -27.71 -7.59
C GLN A 181 -17.68 -26.94 -8.63
N LYS A 182 -18.75 -26.28 -8.19
CA LYS A 182 -19.66 -25.54 -9.09
C LYS A 182 -19.37 -24.05 -9.13
N ASP A 183 -18.57 -23.57 -8.18
CA ASP A 183 -18.18 -22.17 -8.07
C ASP A 183 -16.93 -21.88 -8.88
N MET A 184 -16.74 -20.60 -9.22
CA MET A 184 -15.55 -20.14 -9.92
C MET A 184 -14.28 -20.34 -9.10
N ILE A 185 -13.19 -20.62 -9.79
CA ILE A 185 -11.85 -20.75 -9.22
C ILE A 185 -10.96 -19.63 -9.72
N LEU A 186 -10.38 -18.90 -8.78
CA LEU A 186 -9.16 -18.13 -9.00
C LEU A 186 -7.96 -18.97 -8.58
N THR A 187 -7.04 -19.20 -9.51
CA THR A 187 -5.86 -20.01 -9.24
C THR A 187 -4.85 -19.25 -8.38
N LYS A 188 -3.91 -19.98 -7.77
CA LYS A 188 -2.64 -19.36 -7.37
C LYS A 188 -1.87 -18.88 -8.62
N PRO A 189 -0.91 -17.96 -8.47
CA PRO A 189 -0.02 -17.59 -9.57
C PRO A 189 0.73 -18.81 -10.11
N TYR A 190 0.74 -18.95 -11.43
CA TYR A 190 1.50 -19.96 -12.16
C TYR A 190 2.51 -19.29 -13.09
N ARG A 191 3.66 -19.95 -13.27
CA ARG A 191 4.55 -19.65 -14.38
C ARG A 191 4.13 -20.45 -15.59
N ILE A 192 4.01 -19.78 -16.72
CA ILE A 192 3.80 -20.40 -18.03
C ILE A 192 4.84 -19.85 -19.01
N LEU A 193 5.05 -20.59 -20.10
CA LEU A 193 5.77 -20.10 -21.27
C LEU A 193 4.73 -19.69 -22.31
N TYR A 194 4.69 -18.39 -22.61
CA TYR A 194 3.92 -17.81 -23.72
C TYR A 194 4.90 -17.28 -24.77
N ASN A 195 4.84 -17.78 -26.00
CA ASN A 195 5.80 -17.45 -27.07
C ASN A 195 7.27 -17.61 -26.64
N ASN A 196 7.57 -18.68 -25.88
CA ASN A 196 8.88 -18.96 -25.26
C ASN A 196 9.38 -17.92 -24.24
N MET A 197 8.53 -16.98 -23.83
CA MET A 197 8.81 -16.07 -22.71
C MET A 197 8.08 -16.58 -21.48
N GLU A 198 8.78 -16.60 -20.35
CA GLU A 198 8.18 -16.95 -19.07
C GLU A 198 7.37 -15.77 -18.55
N THR A 199 6.13 -16.03 -18.16
CA THR A 199 5.20 -15.02 -17.61
C THR A 199 4.43 -15.60 -16.43
N SER A 200 4.12 -14.75 -15.44
CA SER A 200 3.24 -15.11 -14.33
C SER A 200 1.79 -14.89 -14.70
N VAL A 201 0.95 -15.90 -14.47
CA VAL A 201 -0.49 -15.82 -14.72
C VAL A 201 -1.32 -16.23 -13.52
N VAL A 202 -2.52 -15.64 -13.42
CA VAL A 202 -3.61 -16.18 -12.61
C VAL A 202 -4.72 -16.62 -13.55
N GLY A 203 -5.22 -17.83 -13.32
CA GLY A 203 -6.37 -18.36 -14.04
C GLY A 203 -7.67 -17.94 -13.37
N VAL A 204 -8.64 -17.54 -14.20
CA VAL A 204 -10.04 -17.39 -13.81
C VAL A 204 -10.82 -18.51 -14.49
N ILE A 205 -11.41 -19.43 -13.72
CA ILE A 205 -11.98 -20.67 -14.26
C ILE A 205 -13.43 -20.83 -13.79
N PHE A 206 -14.35 -20.86 -14.74
CA PHE A 206 -15.78 -21.08 -14.50
C PHE A 206 -16.18 -22.51 -14.89
N PRO A 207 -16.66 -23.32 -13.93
CA PRO A 207 -17.31 -24.59 -14.22
C PRO A 207 -18.57 -24.41 -15.08
N ILE A 208 -18.82 -25.36 -15.98
CA ILE A 208 -20.06 -25.45 -16.77
C ILE A 208 -20.89 -26.59 -16.20
N VAL A 209 -22.04 -26.24 -15.62
CA VAL A 209 -22.96 -27.20 -14.98
C VAL A 209 -24.06 -27.59 -15.97
N SER A 210 -24.23 -28.89 -16.18
CA SER A 210 -25.31 -29.45 -17.00
C SER A 210 -26.66 -29.44 -16.28
N ASN A 211 -27.75 -29.72 -17.00
CA ASN A 211 -29.09 -29.85 -16.43
C ASN A 211 -29.21 -30.90 -15.32
N ASN A 212 -28.32 -31.90 -15.32
CA ASN A 212 -28.29 -32.95 -14.31
C ASN A 212 -27.49 -32.53 -13.07
N ASP A 213 -27.13 -31.24 -12.96
CA ASP A 213 -26.37 -30.68 -11.84
C ASP A 213 -24.92 -31.21 -11.75
N GLU A 214 -24.43 -31.79 -12.84
CA GLU A 214 -23.05 -32.28 -13.01
C GLU A 214 -22.18 -31.26 -13.76
N VAL A 215 -20.93 -31.07 -13.32
CA VAL A 215 -19.95 -30.26 -14.04
C VAL A 215 -19.42 -31.03 -15.25
N VAL A 216 -19.72 -30.52 -16.45
CA VAL A 216 -19.41 -31.19 -17.73
C VAL A 216 -18.34 -30.47 -18.55
N GLY A 217 -17.86 -29.33 -18.09
CA GLY A 217 -16.81 -28.58 -18.74
C GLY A 217 -16.35 -27.40 -17.91
N VAL A 218 -15.39 -26.66 -18.46
CA VAL A 218 -14.86 -25.42 -17.89
C VAL A 218 -14.59 -24.42 -19.00
N LEU A 219 -14.83 -23.15 -18.70
CA LEU A 219 -14.31 -22.01 -19.45
C LEU A 219 -13.31 -21.27 -18.56
N GLY A 220 -12.31 -20.63 -19.15
CA GLY A 220 -11.41 -19.81 -18.35
C GLY A 220 -10.59 -18.83 -19.16
N THR A 221 -9.87 -17.99 -18.43
CA THR A 221 -8.84 -17.10 -18.96
C THR A 221 -7.58 -17.15 -18.12
N LEU A 222 -6.43 -16.80 -18.70
CA LEU A 222 -5.18 -16.57 -17.98
C LEU A 222 -4.82 -15.08 -18.08
N ILE A 223 -4.76 -14.42 -16.92
CA ILE A 223 -4.43 -12.98 -16.81
C ILE A 223 -2.93 -12.83 -16.57
N ASP A 224 -2.26 -11.96 -17.34
CA ASP A 224 -0.85 -11.58 -17.21
C ASP A 224 -0.62 -10.73 -15.96
N MET A 225 -0.11 -11.38 -14.92
CA MET A 225 0.18 -10.73 -13.64
C MET A 225 1.45 -9.89 -13.71
N ASP A 226 2.37 -10.16 -14.65
CA ASP A 226 3.57 -9.35 -14.82
C ASP A 226 3.20 -7.98 -15.40
N SER A 227 2.28 -7.94 -16.37
CA SER A 227 1.74 -6.70 -16.93
C SER A 227 0.87 -5.96 -15.91
N LEU A 228 -0.04 -6.66 -15.23
CA LEU A 228 -0.90 -6.06 -14.20
C LEU A 228 -0.07 -5.44 -13.06
N SER A 229 0.98 -6.12 -12.60
CA SER A 229 1.85 -5.60 -11.54
C SER A 229 2.54 -4.30 -11.93
N LYS A 230 2.89 -4.09 -13.20
CA LYS A 230 3.51 -2.84 -13.67
C LYS A 230 2.51 -1.68 -13.73
N VAL A 231 1.25 -1.97 -14.03
CA VAL A 231 0.16 -0.98 -14.05
C VAL A 231 -0.16 -0.53 -12.63
N VAL A 232 -0.48 -1.48 -11.74
CA VAL A 232 -0.88 -1.19 -10.35
C VAL A 232 0.29 -0.59 -9.57
N PHE A 233 1.48 -1.18 -9.67
CA PHE A 233 2.66 -0.72 -8.93
C PHE A 233 3.58 0.21 -9.71
N ASN A 234 3.01 1.03 -10.58
CA ASN A 234 3.77 2.03 -11.33
C ASN A 234 4.57 2.93 -10.36
N PRO A 235 5.91 3.03 -10.50
CA PRO A 235 6.74 3.84 -9.61
C PRO A 235 6.36 5.33 -9.59
N LYS A 236 5.71 5.85 -10.64
CA LYS A 236 5.21 7.23 -10.69
C LYS A 236 4.11 7.52 -9.67
N HIS A 237 3.46 6.48 -9.16
CA HIS A 237 2.40 6.55 -8.16
C HIS A 237 2.88 6.08 -6.79
N ALA A 238 4.18 5.86 -6.60
CA ALA A 238 4.73 5.51 -5.30
C ALA A 238 4.53 6.66 -4.31
N LEU A 239 3.89 6.36 -3.17
CA LEU A 239 3.66 7.32 -2.09
C LEU A 239 4.97 7.73 -1.40
N TYR A 240 5.86 6.75 -1.22
CA TYR A 240 7.16 6.89 -0.56
C TYR A 240 8.21 6.08 -1.33
N ALA A 241 9.49 6.41 -1.17
CA ALA A 241 10.58 5.84 -1.93
C ALA A 241 10.79 4.34 -1.67
N HIS A 242 10.67 3.92 -0.41
CA HIS A 242 10.76 2.51 -0.02
C HIS A 242 9.42 1.97 0.49
N ALA A 243 8.31 2.55 0.01
CA ALA A 243 7.00 1.96 0.21
C ALA A 243 6.92 0.60 -0.50
N GLU A 244 6.39 -0.40 0.19
CA GLU A 244 6.11 -1.72 -0.39
C GLU A 244 4.60 -1.87 -0.59
N ARG A 245 4.21 -2.32 -1.78
CA ARG A 245 2.81 -2.57 -2.14
C ARG A 245 2.70 -3.94 -2.75
N PHE A 246 1.70 -4.71 -2.32
CA PHE A 246 1.56 -6.08 -2.77
C PHE A 246 0.16 -6.63 -2.51
N LEU A 247 -0.19 -7.65 -3.27
CA LEU A 247 -1.46 -8.36 -3.17
C LEU A 247 -1.19 -9.80 -2.79
N ILE A 248 -1.94 -10.33 -1.82
CA ILE A 248 -1.97 -11.76 -1.50
C ILE A 248 -3.36 -12.33 -1.77
N ASN A 249 -3.38 -13.58 -2.22
CA ASN A 249 -4.62 -14.31 -2.48
C ASN A 249 -5.08 -15.13 -1.27
N ARG A 250 -6.22 -15.83 -1.43
CA ARG A 250 -6.77 -16.76 -0.44
C ARG A 250 -5.82 -17.87 0.05
N TYR A 251 -4.72 -18.12 -0.67
CA TYR A 251 -3.70 -19.11 -0.32
C TYR A 251 -2.47 -18.50 0.39
N ASN A 252 -2.52 -17.21 0.76
CA ASN A 252 -1.39 -16.44 1.31
C ASN A 252 -0.16 -16.38 0.39
N ALA A 253 -0.39 -16.51 -0.92
CA ALA A 253 0.65 -16.40 -1.93
C ALA A 253 0.65 -14.99 -2.52
N LEU A 254 1.86 -14.44 -2.73
CA LEU A 254 2.07 -13.16 -3.41
C LEU A 254 1.51 -13.23 -4.83
N THR A 255 0.47 -12.46 -5.10
CA THR A 255 -0.30 -12.48 -6.35
C THR A 255 0.00 -11.26 -7.22
N LEU A 256 0.34 -10.12 -6.61
CA LEU A 256 1.03 -9.01 -7.26
C LEU A 256 2.17 -8.52 -6.36
N TYR A 257 3.33 -8.25 -6.96
CA TYR A 257 4.51 -7.69 -6.31
C TYR A 257 5.41 -7.01 -7.35
N PRO A 258 6.04 -5.85 -7.06
CA PRO A 258 6.86 -5.13 -8.04
C PRO A 258 7.97 -5.98 -8.68
N ASP A 259 8.64 -6.82 -7.88
CA ASP A 259 9.51 -7.87 -8.41
C ASP A 259 8.67 -9.10 -8.76
N THR A 260 8.23 -9.14 -10.01
CA THR A 260 7.27 -10.16 -10.43
C THR A 260 7.84 -11.57 -10.32
N LYS A 261 9.16 -11.77 -10.18
CA LYS A 261 9.77 -13.10 -9.95
C LYS A 261 9.26 -13.79 -8.69
N LYS A 262 8.87 -13.01 -7.68
CA LYS A 262 8.38 -13.50 -6.39
C LYS A 262 6.90 -13.91 -6.38
N LEU A 263 6.19 -13.74 -7.50
CA LEU A 263 4.80 -14.14 -7.60
C LEU A 263 4.65 -15.65 -7.38
N GLY A 264 3.68 -16.02 -6.55
CA GLY A 264 3.43 -17.38 -6.07
C GLY A 264 4.20 -17.76 -4.80
N GLU A 265 5.17 -16.95 -4.36
CA GLU A 265 5.89 -17.19 -3.11
C GLU A 265 5.05 -16.82 -1.86
N SER A 266 5.48 -17.33 -0.70
CA SER A 266 4.94 -16.95 0.61
C SER A 266 5.23 -15.48 0.92
N LEU A 267 4.39 -14.85 1.74
CA LEU A 267 4.60 -13.50 2.24
C LEU A 267 5.93 -13.32 2.99
N GLU A 268 6.47 -14.39 3.60
CA GLU A 268 7.80 -14.39 4.25
C GLU A 268 8.97 -14.17 3.25
N ALA A 269 8.70 -14.25 1.95
CA ALA A 269 9.67 -13.89 0.92
C ALA A 269 9.99 -12.38 0.93
N VAL A 270 9.04 -11.55 1.35
CA VAL A 270 9.13 -10.07 1.27
C VAL A 270 8.99 -9.38 2.63
N MET A 271 8.35 -10.01 3.61
CA MET A 271 8.17 -9.47 4.96
C MET A 271 8.83 -10.33 6.04
N ASP A 272 9.04 -9.75 7.23
CA ASP A 272 9.40 -10.52 8.43
C ASP A 272 8.30 -11.53 8.79
N SER A 273 8.67 -12.66 9.39
CA SER A 273 7.72 -13.73 9.75
C SER A 273 6.61 -13.25 10.68
N LYS A 274 6.89 -12.34 11.62
CA LYS A 274 5.85 -11.80 12.51
C LYS A 274 4.85 -10.95 11.73
N ALA A 275 5.34 -10.08 10.85
CA ALA A 275 4.50 -9.26 9.99
C ALA A 275 3.65 -10.11 9.04
N ALA A 276 4.24 -11.16 8.45
CA ALA A 276 3.53 -12.10 7.58
C ALA A 276 2.38 -12.79 8.32
N GLN A 277 2.62 -13.29 9.54
CA GLN A 277 1.59 -13.91 10.37
C GLN A 277 0.46 -12.96 10.73
N GLU A 278 0.78 -11.70 11.07
CA GLU A 278 -0.22 -10.70 11.42
C GLU A 278 -1.11 -10.33 10.23
N ILE A 279 -0.53 -10.12 9.04
CA ILE A 279 -1.28 -9.85 7.80
C ILE A 279 -2.17 -11.04 7.43
N THR A 280 -1.64 -12.26 7.48
CA THR A 280 -2.41 -13.48 7.19
C THR A 280 -3.55 -13.69 8.19
N ALA A 281 -3.34 -13.41 9.48
CA ALA A 281 -4.40 -13.50 10.48
C ALA A 281 -5.54 -12.52 10.18
N LEU A 282 -5.22 -11.31 9.72
CA LEU A 282 -6.22 -10.30 9.36
C LEU A 282 -7.04 -10.72 8.14
N GLN A 283 -6.41 -11.34 7.13
CA GLN A 283 -7.11 -11.83 5.94
C GLN A 283 -8.31 -12.73 6.30
N TYR A 284 -8.14 -13.63 7.27
CA TYR A 284 -9.17 -14.58 7.70
C TYR A 284 -10.04 -14.11 8.87
N ASP A 285 -9.86 -12.87 9.34
CA ASP A 285 -10.65 -12.31 10.44
C ASP A 285 -12.12 -12.13 10.02
N PRO A 286 -13.08 -12.89 10.57
CA PRO A 286 -14.49 -12.84 10.18
C PRO A 286 -15.21 -11.61 10.77
N ASP A 287 -14.66 -10.98 11.81
CA ASP A 287 -15.29 -9.86 12.50
C ASP A 287 -15.05 -8.52 11.78
N ALA A 288 -14.12 -8.48 10.83
CA ALA A 288 -13.86 -7.35 9.97
C ALA A 288 -15.01 -7.14 8.96
N GLY A 289 -16.14 -6.59 9.42
CA GLY A 289 -17.30 -6.28 8.60
C GLY A 289 -17.03 -5.19 7.55
N ALA A 290 -18.00 -4.88 6.68
CA ALA A 290 -17.86 -4.02 5.49
C ALA A 290 -17.35 -2.56 5.70
N ARG A 291 -17.14 -2.09 6.95
CA ARG A 291 -16.41 -0.84 7.28
C ARG A 291 -15.03 -1.08 7.90
N GLU A 292 -14.76 -2.31 8.32
CA GLU A 292 -13.56 -2.84 8.98
C GLU A 292 -12.71 -3.72 8.03
N ASN A 293 -13.04 -3.75 6.73
CA ASN A 293 -12.22 -4.39 5.69
C ASN A 293 -10.79 -3.84 5.61
N THR A 294 -10.48 -2.76 6.33
CA THR A 294 -9.12 -2.22 6.41
C THR A 294 -8.65 -2.14 7.85
N LYS A 295 -7.43 -2.61 8.11
CA LYS A 295 -6.73 -2.39 9.37
C LYS A 295 -5.35 -1.82 9.09
N VAL A 296 -4.93 -0.85 9.89
CA VAL A 296 -3.55 -0.38 9.86
C VAL A 296 -2.80 -0.96 11.05
N ILE A 297 -1.65 -1.57 10.78
CA ILE A 297 -0.80 -2.23 11.77
C ILE A 297 0.63 -1.72 11.64
N GLU A 298 1.38 -1.79 12.73
CA GLU A 298 2.83 -1.56 12.71
C GLU A 298 3.54 -2.86 12.33
N ILE A 299 4.38 -2.81 11.32
CA ILE A 299 5.15 -3.98 10.87
C ILE A 299 6.62 -3.62 10.63
N GLU A 300 7.43 -4.67 10.50
CA GLU A 300 8.82 -4.59 10.10
C GLU A 300 9.00 -5.31 8.77
N SER A 301 9.56 -4.60 7.78
CA SER A 301 9.91 -5.20 6.49
C SER A 301 11.06 -6.19 6.66
N LYS A 302 11.28 -7.03 5.64
CA LYS A 302 12.42 -7.97 5.64
C LYS A 302 13.79 -7.30 5.68
N SER A 303 13.87 -6.02 5.31
CA SER A 303 15.10 -5.21 5.42
C SER A 303 15.33 -4.62 6.81
N GLY A 304 14.39 -4.79 7.75
CA GLY A 304 14.43 -4.23 9.10
C GLY A 304 13.81 -2.83 9.22
N ALA A 305 13.28 -2.27 8.13
CA ALA A 305 12.57 -0.99 8.19
C ALA A 305 11.22 -1.17 8.91
N LYS A 306 11.01 -0.40 9.99
CA LYS A 306 9.75 -0.36 10.74
C LYS A 306 8.84 0.71 10.18
N GLY A 307 7.53 0.44 10.15
CA GLY A 307 6.58 1.37 9.58
C GLY A 307 5.14 0.95 9.77
N LEU A 308 4.26 1.64 9.04
CA LEU A 308 2.82 1.39 9.03
C LEU A 308 2.45 0.61 7.78
N ALA A 309 1.58 -0.39 7.93
CA ALA A 309 0.98 -1.11 6.82
C ALA A 309 -0.54 -1.07 6.91
N SER A 310 -1.18 -0.58 5.84
CA SER A 310 -2.60 -0.78 5.60
C SER A 310 -2.82 -2.16 5.01
N VAL A 311 -3.69 -2.95 5.63
CA VAL A 311 -4.13 -4.27 5.19
C VAL A 311 -5.59 -4.15 4.79
N PHE A 312 -5.85 -4.13 3.48
CA PHE A 312 -7.18 -3.97 2.91
C PHE A 312 -7.67 -5.28 2.29
N LYS A 313 -8.73 -5.83 2.85
CA LYS A 313 -9.40 -7.02 2.35
C LYS A 313 -10.50 -6.63 1.39
N PHE A 314 -10.56 -7.34 0.29
CA PHE A 314 -11.61 -7.13 -0.70
C PHE A 314 -11.98 -8.46 -1.35
N GLU A 315 -13.21 -8.51 -1.80
CA GLU A 315 -13.78 -9.66 -2.47
C GLU A 315 -13.52 -9.49 -3.97
N ILE A 316 -12.56 -10.25 -4.49
CA ILE A 316 -12.19 -10.19 -5.91
C ILE A 316 -13.27 -10.86 -6.78
N TRP A 317 -14.00 -11.80 -6.18
CA TRP A 317 -15.18 -12.45 -6.74
C TRP A 317 -15.99 -13.09 -5.61
N ASP A 318 -17.27 -13.39 -5.84
CA ASP A 318 -18.17 -14.03 -4.87
C ASP A 318 -17.47 -15.08 -3.96
N ASN A 319 -17.39 -14.78 -2.67
CA ASN A 319 -16.73 -15.54 -1.59
C ASN A 319 -15.22 -15.79 -1.75
N VAL A 320 -14.55 -15.08 -2.65
CA VAL A 320 -13.09 -15.12 -2.86
C VAL A 320 -12.47 -13.81 -2.37
N VAL A 321 -11.87 -13.88 -1.18
CA VAL A 321 -11.24 -12.73 -0.54
C VAL A 321 -9.74 -12.70 -0.83
N TRP A 322 -9.27 -11.57 -1.36
CA TRP A 322 -7.86 -11.22 -1.49
C TRP A 322 -7.52 -10.06 -0.56
N THR A 323 -6.23 -9.78 -0.38
CA THR A 323 -5.78 -8.73 0.53
C THR A 323 -4.68 -7.89 -0.10
N MET A 324 -4.96 -6.61 -0.29
CA MET A 324 -4.01 -5.59 -0.75
C MET A 324 -3.32 -4.98 0.47
N VAL A 325 -2.00 -4.87 0.40
CA VAL A 325 -1.18 -4.29 1.46
C VAL A 325 -0.38 -3.11 0.91
N SER A 326 -0.40 -2.01 1.66
CA SER A 326 0.43 -0.82 1.40
C SER A 326 1.22 -0.50 2.67
N PHE A 327 2.54 -0.63 2.59
CA PHE A 327 3.49 -0.39 3.68
C PHE A 327 4.32 0.87 3.42
N ALA A 328 4.57 1.66 4.47
CA ALA A 328 5.49 2.79 4.44
C ALA A 328 6.38 2.84 5.69
N PRO A 329 7.72 2.98 5.53
CA PRO A 329 8.65 3.15 6.65
C PRO A 329 8.42 4.43 7.44
N TYR A 330 8.65 4.38 8.76
CA TYR A 330 8.55 5.55 9.63
C TYR A 330 9.51 6.67 9.26
N ASP A 331 10.71 6.34 8.81
CA ASP A 331 11.74 7.32 8.44
C ASP A 331 11.28 8.22 7.27
N GLU A 332 10.44 7.69 6.39
CA GLU A 332 9.86 8.43 5.26
C GLU A 332 8.55 9.11 5.63
N VAL A 333 7.66 8.40 6.35
CA VAL A 333 6.40 8.97 6.83
C VAL A 333 6.64 10.20 7.71
N LEU A 334 7.70 10.20 8.51
CA LEU A 334 8.05 11.26 9.46
C LEU A 334 9.17 12.16 8.96
N GLU A 335 9.54 12.12 7.67
CA GLU A 335 10.65 12.93 7.14
C GLU A 335 10.44 14.43 7.39
N GLU A 336 9.24 14.95 7.09
CA GLU A 336 8.90 16.36 7.33
C GLU A 336 8.95 16.72 8.82
N LEU A 337 8.64 15.77 9.72
CA LEU A 337 8.72 15.98 11.16
C LEU A 337 10.17 16.26 11.58
N TYR A 338 11.14 15.54 11.02
CA TYR A 338 12.56 15.76 11.34
C TYR A 338 13.02 17.14 10.89
N LEU A 339 12.59 17.60 9.71
CA LEU A 339 12.88 18.96 9.21
C LEU A 339 12.27 20.03 10.12
N VAL A 340 11.01 19.86 10.52
CA VAL A 340 10.32 20.80 11.42
C VAL A 340 10.96 20.79 12.82
N ARG A 341 11.30 19.62 13.36
CA ARG A 341 12.02 19.49 14.64
C ARG A 341 13.34 20.25 14.60
N TYR A 342 14.12 20.08 13.52
CA TYR A 342 15.37 20.81 13.33
C TYR A 342 15.15 22.33 13.29
N ALA A 343 14.16 22.79 12.52
CA ALA A 343 13.82 24.21 12.43
C ALA A 343 13.40 24.80 13.79
N ILE A 344 12.61 24.06 14.58
CA ILE A 344 12.21 24.49 15.93
C ILE A 344 13.44 24.59 16.85
N ILE A 345 14.32 23.60 16.84
CA ILE A 345 15.54 23.60 17.68
C ILE A 345 16.42 24.81 17.34
N VAL A 346 16.67 25.07 16.06
CA VAL A 346 17.47 26.23 15.62
C VAL A 346 16.80 27.54 16.06
N THR A 347 15.48 27.66 15.88
CA THR A 347 14.72 28.85 16.27
C THR A 347 14.77 29.10 17.78
N VAL A 348 14.60 28.05 18.59
CA VAL A 348 14.69 28.08 20.05
C VAL A 348 16.09 28.54 20.50
N LEU A 349 17.14 28.03 19.87
CA LEU A 349 18.53 28.37 20.19
C LEU A 349 18.80 29.86 19.90
N VAL A 350 18.41 30.34 18.72
CA VAL A 350 18.56 31.75 18.33
C VAL A 350 17.77 32.69 19.27
N LEU A 351 16.51 32.36 19.58
CA LEU A 351 15.70 33.15 20.51
C LEU A 351 16.31 33.18 21.92
N THR A 352 16.84 32.06 22.39
CA THR A 352 17.47 31.97 23.71
C THR A 352 18.70 32.88 23.80
N ILE A 353 19.58 32.85 22.78
CA ILE A 353 20.74 33.75 22.70
C ILE A 353 20.29 35.22 22.70
N PHE A 354 19.28 35.53 21.89
CA PHE A 354 18.75 36.90 21.79
C PHE A 354 18.23 37.42 23.13
N ILE A 355 17.45 36.61 23.86
CA ILE A 355 16.93 36.96 25.19
C ILE A 355 18.05 37.13 26.20
N ILE A 356 19.06 36.26 26.19
CA ILE A 356 20.24 36.39 27.06
C ILE A 356 20.96 37.72 26.80
N LEU A 357 21.19 38.08 25.53
CA LEU A 357 21.83 39.34 25.14
C LEU A 357 21.04 40.55 25.63
N ILE A 358 19.72 40.56 25.45
CA ILE A 358 18.84 41.63 25.96
C ILE A 358 18.91 41.73 27.48
N THR A 359 18.84 40.59 28.17
CA THR A 359 18.79 40.55 29.63
C THR A 359 20.12 41.00 30.26
N ILE A 360 21.25 40.55 29.71
CA ILE A 360 22.59 41.01 30.11
C ILE A 360 22.77 42.49 29.81
N GLY A 361 22.36 42.94 28.62
CA GLY A 361 22.39 44.34 28.23
C GLY A 361 21.60 45.20 29.22
N TYR A 362 20.36 44.82 29.51
CA TYR A 362 19.51 45.53 30.47
C TYR A 362 20.11 45.57 31.88
N ALA A 363 20.62 44.43 32.36
CA ALA A 363 21.25 44.35 33.68
C ALA A 363 22.49 45.24 33.79
N LYS A 364 23.33 45.28 32.75
CA LYS A 364 24.57 46.08 32.72
C LYS A 364 24.28 47.58 32.58
N PHE A 365 23.37 47.97 31.68
CA PHE A 365 23.13 49.38 31.39
C PHE A 365 22.22 50.07 32.41
N TYR A 366 21.19 49.39 32.92
CA TYR A 366 20.20 50.01 33.80
C TYR A 366 20.41 49.63 35.26
N LEU A 367 20.36 48.33 35.60
CA LEU A 367 20.45 47.91 37.00
C LEU A 367 21.78 48.29 37.66
N GLN A 368 22.90 48.02 36.99
CA GLN A 368 24.22 48.27 37.57
C GLN A 368 24.50 49.77 37.72
N SER A 369 24.18 50.58 36.69
CA SER A 369 24.27 52.05 36.75
C SER A 369 23.41 52.63 37.88
N ASP A 370 22.17 52.16 38.02
CA ASP A 370 21.27 52.68 39.04
C ASP A 370 21.70 52.25 40.46
N ILE A 371 22.19 51.01 40.65
CA ILE A 371 22.76 50.55 41.93
C ILE A 371 24.01 51.35 42.30
N GLU A 372 24.90 51.62 41.34
CA GLU A 372 26.13 52.39 41.58
C GLU A 372 25.81 53.84 41.96
N LYS A 373 24.84 54.47 41.29
CA LYS A 373 24.34 55.80 41.66
C LYS A 373 23.72 55.84 43.05
N ILE A 374 22.96 54.81 43.44
CA ILE A 374 22.39 54.69 44.78
C ILE A 374 23.50 54.52 45.82
N TYR A 375 24.50 53.67 45.55
CA TYR A 375 25.62 53.43 46.45
C TYR A 375 26.44 54.70 46.68
N VAL A 376 26.88 55.37 45.61
CA VAL A 376 27.63 56.63 45.69
C VAL A 376 26.79 57.73 46.38
N GLY A 377 25.50 57.79 46.08
CA GLY A 377 24.58 58.73 46.73
C GLY A 377 24.43 58.50 48.24
N LEU A 378 24.33 57.23 48.67
CA LEU A 378 24.32 56.85 50.08
C LEU A 378 25.66 57.13 50.78
N GLU A 379 26.78 56.84 50.11
CA GLU A 379 28.12 57.13 50.62
C GLU A 379 28.31 58.64 50.86
N ASN A 380 27.92 59.47 49.90
CA ASN A 380 27.93 60.93 50.03
C ASN A 380 26.98 61.42 51.13
N PHE A 381 25.80 60.81 51.27
CA PHE A 381 24.85 61.14 52.34
C PHE A 381 25.42 60.82 53.73
N PHE A 382 26.05 59.67 53.92
CA PHE A 382 26.69 59.32 55.19
C PHE A 382 27.93 60.19 55.47
N ALA A 383 28.73 60.50 54.45
CA ALA A 383 29.87 61.40 54.60
C ALA A 383 29.46 62.83 55.00
N PHE A 384 28.27 63.28 54.57
CA PHE A 384 27.68 64.54 55.03
C PHE A 384 27.23 64.49 56.49
N LEU A 385 26.56 63.41 56.90
CA LEU A 385 26.16 63.22 58.31
C LEU A 385 27.38 63.13 59.26
N ASP A 386 28.48 62.56 58.77
CA ASP A 386 29.76 62.50 59.49
C ASP A 386 30.57 63.82 59.45
N TYR A 387 30.00 64.90 58.90
CA TYR A 387 30.65 66.21 58.69
C TYR A 387 31.95 66.16 57.86
N LYS A 388 32.17 65.09 57.09
CA LYS A 388 33.34 64.94 56.19
C LYS A 388 33.16 65.71 54.88
N THR A 389 31.93 66.10 54.54
CA THR A 389 31.57 66.89 53.36
C THR A 389 30.38 67.80 53.68
N ASN A 390 30.31 68.97 53.02
CA ASN A 390 29.22 69.94 53.15
C ASN A 390 28.17 69.86 52.03
N LYS A 391 28.24 68.84 51.16
CA LYS A 391 27.33 68.66 50.02
C LYS A 391 26.64 67.30 50.07
N VAL A 392 25.32 67.31 49.86
CA VAL A 392 24.49 66.12 49.63
C VAL A 392 23.95 66.18 48.22
N ASP A 393 24.31 65.21 47.39
CA ASP A 393 23.75 65.06 46.05
C ASP A 393 22.43 64.29 46.10
N SER A 394 21.46 64.65 45.27
CA SER A 394 20.20 63.93 45.17
C SER A 394 20.37 62.63 44.36
N ILE A 395 19.84 61.52 44.86
CA ILE A 395 19.92 60.22 44.18
C ILE A 395 18.89 60.19 43.03
N ALA A 396 19.32 60.56 41.84
CA ALA A 396 18.50 60.46 40.64
C ALA A 396 18.59 59.05 40.03
N ILE A 397 17.70 58.17 40.47
CA ILE A 397 17.45 56.88 39.83
C ILE A 397 16.65 57.12 38.56
N HIS A 398 16.87 56.36 37.48
CA HIS A 398 16.00 56.43 36.31
C HIS A 398 14.55 56.08 36.72
N LYS A 399 13.71 57.11 36.89
CA LYS A 399 12.27 56.96 37.05
C LYS A 399 11.66 56.94 35.66
N LYS A 400 11.25 55.76 35.20
CA LYS A 400 10.58 55.59 33.91
C LYS A 400 9.29 56.44 33.90
N ARG A 401 9.13 57.29 32.89
CA ARG A 401 7.81 57.77 32.45
C ARG A 401 7.26 56.79 31.43
#